data_AF-A0A6A5U537-F1
#
_entry.id   AF-A0A6A5U537-F1
#
_cell.length_a   1.000
_cell.length_b   1.000
_cell.length_c   1.000
_cell.angle_alpha   90.00
_cell.angle_beta   90.00
_cell.angle_gamma   90.00
#
_symmetry.space_group_name_H-M   'P 1'
#
loop_
_entity.id
_entity.type
_entity.pdbx_description
1 polymer ?
#
loop_
_entity_poly.entity_id
_entity_poly.type
_entity_poly.pdbx_seq_one_letter_code
_entity_poly.pdbx_strand_id
1 'polypeptide(L)'
;GRTITPSRKRINQWYSTKRIMVEWGIGGVKNNFKYLSYKQGLCVGLCPVACYLPVFAFLFNCRTCMRRGNQLSEMFDLLPPELEEYVYTEGARPLEGAVVGAGFGVSYEW
;
A
#
# COMPACT_ATOMS: atom_id res chain seq x y z
N GLY A 1 -13.15 26.55 0.86
CA GLY A 1 -12.60 25.34 1.52
C GLY A 1 -13.04 24.12 0.74
N ARG A 2 -12.18 23.11 0.56
CA ARG A 2 -12.54 21.89 -0.19
C ARG A 2 -13.55 21.07 0.62
N THR A 3 -14.72 20.79 0.04
CA THR A 3 -15.76 19.96 0.67
C THR A 3 -15.31 18.50 0.65
N ILE A 4 -15.08 17.91 1.82
CA ILE A 4 -14.70 16.50 1.95
C ILE A 4 -15.93 15.64 1.73
N THR A 5 -15.87 14.76 0.73
CA THR A 5 -16.95 13.80 0.46
C THR A 5 -17.15 12.84 1.65
N PRO A 6 -18.39 12.38 1.92
CA PRO A 6 -18.65 11.45 3.03
C PRO A 6 -17.78 10.18 2.97
N SER A 7 -17.53 9.66 1.76
CA SER A 7 -16.65 8.51 1.53
C SER A 7 -15.21 8.78 1.96
N ARG A 8 -14.66 9.96 1.63
CA ARG A 8 -13.31 10.35 2.02
C ARG A 8 -13.19 10.53 3.53
N LYS A 9 -14.22 11.10 4.18
CA LYS A 9 -14.27 11.23 5.65
C LYS A 9 -14.25 9.86 6.34
N ARG A 10 -15.04 8.90 5.84
CA ARG A 10 -15.08 7.53 6.38
C ARG A 10 -13.73 6.82 6.26
N ILE A 11 -13.10 6.91 5.09
CA ILE A 11 -11.79 6.31 4.84
C ILE A 11 -10.72 6.94 5.74
N ASN A 12 -10.70 8.27 5.85
CA ASN A 12 -9.76 8.98 6.70
C ASN A 12 -9.93 8.59 8.18
N GLN A 13 -11.17 8.47 8.65
CA GLN A 13 -11.45 8.03 10.02
C GLN A 13 -10.94 6.60 10.25
N TRP A 14 -11.22 5.68 9.32
CA TRP A 14 -10.76 4.29 9.40
C TRP A 14 -9.22 4.19 9.45
N TYR A 15 -8.52 4.88 8.54
CA TYR A 15 -7.05 4.92 8.55
C TYR A 15 -6.48 5.56 9.81
N SER A 16 -7.15 6.59 10.34
CA SER A 16 -6.70 7.26 11.57
C SER A 16 -6.78 6.33 12.78
N THR A 17 -7.82 5.49 12.86
CA THR A 17 -7.96 4.46 13.91
C THR A 17 -6.87 3.37 13.81
N LYS A 18 -6.34 3.11 12.61
CA LYS A 18 -5.32 2.08 12.35
C LYS A 18 -3.95 2.65 11.99
N ARG A 19 -3.69 3.91 12.36
CA ARG A 19 -2.50 4.66 11.94
C ARG A 19 -1.18 3.94 12.23
N ILE A 20 -1.06 3.27 13.37
CA ILE A 20 0.15 2.52 13.76
C ILE A 20 0.49 1.46 12.72
N MET A 21 -0.50 0.67 12.26
CA MET A 21 -0.28 -0.35 11.23
C MET A 21 0.19 0.28 9.91
N VAL A 22 -0.38 1.43 9.56
CA VAL A 22 -0.09 2.13 8.29
C VAL A 22 1.34 2.66 8.32
N GLU A 23 1.73 3.28 9.44
CA GLU A 23 3.08 3.79 9.63
C GLU A 23 4.12 2.67 9.67
N TRP A 24 3.80 1.53 10.30
CA TRP A 24 4.67 0.36 10.28
C TRP A 24 4.83 -0.22 8.86
N GLY A 25 3.76 -0.31 8.08
CA GLY A 25 3.82 -0.74 6.68
C GLY A 25 4.68 0.20 5.83
N ILE A 26 4.40 1.50 5.88
CA ILE A 26 5.15 2.51 5.13
C ILE A 26 6.62 2.57 5.59
N GLY A 27 6.85 2.48 6.90
CA GLY A 27 8.18 2.44 7.50
C GLY A 27 8.96 1.19 7.05
N GLY A 28 8.30 0.03 7.02
CA GLY A 28 8.83 -1.22 6.51
C GLY A 28 9.31 -1.08 5.06
N VAL A 29 8.47 -0.52 4.17
CA VAL A 29 8.83 -0.28 2.78
C VAL A 29 10.06 0.64 2.67
N LYS A 30 10.05 1.81 3.35
CA LYS A 30 11.17 2.77 3.30
C LYS A 30 12.47 2.22 3.87
N ASN A 31 12.38 1.39 4.91
CA ASN A 31 13.54 0.80 5.57
C ASN A 31 14.22 -0.26 4.68
N ASN A 32 13.43 -1.02 3.92
CA ASN A 32 13.94 -2.04 3.00
C ASN A 32 14.39 -1.46 1.66
N PHE A 33 13.74 -0.40 1.17
CA PHE A 33 14.06 0.22 -0.11
C PHE A 33 14.58 1.64 0.09
N LYS A 34 15.91 1.76 0.26
CA LYS A 34 16.58 3.05 0.53
C LYS A 34 16.34 4.12 -0.54
N TYR A 35 16.06 3.71 -1.78
CA TYR A 35 15.64 4.61 -2.85
C TYR A 35 14.44 5.49 -2.43
N LEU A 36 13.47 4.93 -1.72
CA LEU A 36 12.28 5.64 -1.21
C LEU A 36 12.54 6.60 -0.04
N SER A 37 13.72 6.51 0.57
CA SER A 37 14.13 7.39 1.68
C SER A 37 15.18 8.42 1.23
N TYR A 38 15.59 8.41 -0.03
CA TYR A 38 16.62 9.30 -0.55
C TYR A 38 16.02 10.69 -0.86
N LYS A 39 16.14 11.61 0.10
CA LYS A 39 15.56 12.96 0.03
C LYS A 39 16.06 13.79 -1.16
N GLN A 40 17.27 13.52 -1.64
CA GLN A 40 17.88 14.25 -2.76
C GLN A 40 17.46 13.70 -4.15
N GLY A 41 16.92 12.48 -4.22
CA GLY A 41 16.52 11.85 -5.50
C GLY A 41 15.01 11.68 -5.68
N LEU A 42 14.19 12.04 -4.69
CA LEU A 42 12.74 12.00 -4.77
C LEU A 42 12.16 13.40 -4.58
N CYS A 43 12.28 14.20 -5.64
CA CYS A 43 11.69 15.52 -5.72
C CYS A 43 10.24 15.41 -6.19
N VAL A 44 9.29 15.78 -5.32
CA VAL A 44 7.87 15.87 -5.67
C VAL A 44 7.73 16.85 -6.84
N GLY A 45 7.16 16.39 -7.96
CA GLY A 45 7.00 17.17 -9.19
C GLY A 45 8.09 16.94 -10.25
N LEU A 46 9.23 16.35 -9.91
CA LEU A 46 10.28 15.95 -10.87
C LEU A 46 10.39 14.44 -11.03
N CYS A 47 9.94 13.68 -10.04
CA CYS A 47 9.91 12.22 -10.10
C CYS A 47 8.49 11.73 -9.79
N PRO A 48 8.04 10.63 -10.43
CA PRO A 48 6.75 10.02 -10.15
C PRO A 48 6.79 9.23 -8.83
N VAL A 49 7.08 9.91 -7.71
CA VAL A 49 7.26 9.32 -6.37
C VAL A 49 6.04 8.49 -5.96
N ALA A 50 4.85 8.96 -6.33
CA ALA A 50 3.60 8.30 -6.02
C ALA A 50 3.36 7.02 -6.85
N CYS A 51 4.03 6.84 -8.00
CA CYS A 51 4.04 5.58 -8.74
C CYS A 51 5.00 4.55 -8.12
N TYR A 52 6.08 5.01 -7.47
CA TYR A 52 7.08 4.11 -6.87
C TYR A 52 6.56 3.41 -5.61
N LEU A 53 5.84 4.14 -4.74
CA LEU A 53 5.35 3.58 -3.48
C LEU A 53 4.51 2.30 -3.66
N PRO A 54 3.53 2.21 -4.58
CA PRO A 54 2.81 0.97 -4.86
C PRO A 54 3.70 -0.18 -5.30
N VAL A 55 4.67 0.07 -6.18
CA VAL A 55 5.58 -0.97 -6.69
C VAL A 55 6.44 -1.53 -5.57
N PHE A 56 7.04 -0.67 -4.75
CA PHE A 56 7.85 -1.10 -3.62
C PHE A 56 7.01 -1.72 -2.50
N ALA A 57 5.76 -1.29 -2.31
CA ALA A 57 4.83 -1.95 -1.38
C ALA A 57 4.49 -3.37 -1.84
N PHE A 58 4.27 -3.58 -3.13
CA PHE A 58 4.10 -4.91 -3.71
C PHE A 58 5.33 -5.80 -3.45
N LEU A 59 6.53 -5.32 -3.78
CA LEU A 59 7.77 -6.05 -3.51
C LEU A 59 8.00 -6.33 -2.02
N PHE A 60 7.62 -5.40 -1.14
CA PHE A 60 7.67 -5.60 0.31
C PHE A 60 6.72 -6.71 0.78
N ASN A 61 5.54 -6.80 0.20
CA ASN A 61 4.57 -7.85 0.48
C ASN A 61 5.06 -9.21 -0.04
N CYS A 62 5.62 -9.28 -1.24
CA CYS A 62 6.28 -10.49 -1.75
C CYS A 62 7.38 -10.97 -0.79
N ARG A 63 8.23 -10.05 -0.32
CA ARG A 63 9.26 -10.36 0.69
C ARG A 63 8.67 -10.83 2.01
N THR A 64 7.54 -10.27 2.44
CA THR A 64 6.83 -10.72 3.65
C THR A 64 6.32 -12.15 3.48
N CYS A 65 5.78 -12.50 2.32
CA CYS A 65 5.35 -13.86 1.99
C CYS A 65 6.54 -14.84 2.05
N MET A 66 7.67 -14.50 1.42
CA MET A 66 8.88 -15.33 1.45
C MET A 66 9.46 -15.52 2.86
N ARG A 67 9.37 -14.50 3.71
CA ARG A 67 9.86 -14.55 5.11
C ARG A 67 8.86 -15.17 6.08
N ARG A 68 7.68 -15.56 5.61
CA ARG A 68 6.57 -16.09 6.41
C ARG A 68 6.11 -15.14 7.54
N GLY A 69 6.24 -13.84 7.32
CA GLY A 69 5.68 -12.83 8.21
C GLY A 69 6.56 -11.59 8.39
N ASN A 70 5.99 -10.64 9.12
CA ASN A 70 6.65 -9.45 9.63
C ASN A 70 5.90 -8.97 10.90
N GLN A 71 6.32 -7.84 11.45
CA GLN A 71 5.69 -7.23 12.63
C GLN A 71 4.18 -6.96 12.46
N LEU A 72 3.69 -6.71 11.23
CA LEU A 72 2.26 -6.57 10.96
C LEU A 72 1.55 -7.93 10.98
N SER A 73 2.14 -8.98 10.41
CA SER A 73 1.61 -10.34 10.50
C SER A 73 1.42 -10.77 11.96
N GLU A 74 2.39 -10.45 12.83
CA GLU A 74 2.29 -10.71 14.27
C GLU A 74 1.18 -9.87 14.94
N MET A 75 1.08 -8.58 14.60
CA MET A 75 0.04 -7.69 15.13
C MET A 75 -1.38 -8.17 14.80
N PHE A 76 -1.57 -8.75 13.63
CA PHE A 76 -2.87 -9.24 13.15
C PHE A 76 -3.09 -10.73 13.39
N ASP A 77 -2.11 -11.43 13.97
CA ASP A 77 -2.11 -12.89 14.11
C ASP A 77 -2.47 -13.60 12.78
N LEU A 78 -1.89 -13.08 11.69
CA LEU A 78 -2.22 -13.50 10.33
C LEU A 78 -0.94 -13.92 9.59
N LEU A 79 -0.89 -15.20 9.26
CA LEU A 79 0.16 -15.76 8.40
C LEU A 79 0.00 -15.22 6.98
N PRO A 80 1.08 -14.72 6.36
CA PRO A 80 1.03 -14.32 4.97
C PRO A 80 0.85 -15.56 4.06
N PRO A 81 0.20 -15.38 2.90
CA PRO A 81 0.04 -16.43 1.91
C PRO A 81 1.39 -16.86 1.33
N GLU A 82 1.38 -17.92 0.52
CA GLU A 82 2.55 -18.28 -0.28
C GLU A 82 2.86 -17.17 -1.30
N LEU A 83 4.11 -17.08 -1.76
CA LEU A 83 4.49 -16.04 -2.73
C LEU A 83 3.71 -16.22 -4.04
N GLU A 84 3.58 -17.47 -4.47
CA GLU A 84 2.86 -17.89 -5.65
C GLU A 84 1.39 -17.51 -5.52
N GLU A 85 0.76 -17.79 -4.38
CA GLU A 85 -0.61 -17.37 -4.10
C GLU A 85 -0.74 -15.85 -4.15
N TYR A 86 0.16 -15.10 -3.51
CA TYR A 86 0.12 -13.64 -3.51
C TYR A 86 0.26 -13.02 -4.92
N VAL A 87 1.10 -13.60 -5.78
CA VAL A 87 1.38 -13.08 -7.13
C VAL A 87 0.37 -13.58 -8.16
N TYR A 88 -0.08 -14.83 -8.03
CA TYR A 88 -0.96 -15.52 -8.99
C TYR A 88 -2.41 -15.64 -8.54
N THR A 89 -2.83 -15.01 -7.43
CA THR A 89 -4.27 -14.98 -7.07
C THR A 89 -5.06 -14.51 -8.29
N GLU A 90 -5.92 -15.40 -8.81
CA GLU A 90 -6.79 -15.19 -9.97
C GLU A 90 -7.86 -14.10 -9.69
N GLY A 91 -7.38 -12.87 -9.57
CA GLY A 91 -8.15 -11.68 -9.32
C GLY A 91 -7.59 -10.88 -8.14
N ALA A 92 -7.37 -9.57 -8.22
CA ALA A 92 -8.14 -8.58 -8.98
C ALA A 92 -9.65 -8.92 -9.10
N ARG A 93 -10.17 -9.83 -8.26
CA ARG A 93 -11.59 -10.03 -8.10
C ARG A 93 -12.01 -8.86 -7.24
N PRO A 94 -12.71 -7.86 -7.79
CA PRO A 94 -13.37 -6.90 -6.94
C PRO A 94 -14.19 -7.68 -5.91
N LEU A 95 -14.10 -7.27 -4.65
CA LEU A 95 -15.10 -7.66 -3.65
C LEU A 95 -16.46 -7.48 -4.32
N GLU A 96 -17.27 -8.52 -4.28
CA GLU A 96 -18.56 -8.62 -4.99
C GLU A 96 -19.32 -7.28 -4.86
N GLY A 97 -19.43 -6.53 -5.97
CA GLY A 97 -20.00 -5.18 -6.01
C GLY A 97 -19.04 -4.01 -6.32
N ALA A 98 -17.73 -4.21 -6.46
CA ALA A 98 -16.82 -3.15 -6.92
C ALA A 98 -16.63 -3.21 -8.45
N VAL A 99 -17.15 -2.22 -9.17
CA VAL A 99 -16.92 -2.07 -10.61
C VAL A 99 -15.43 -1.77 -10.84
N VAL A 100 -14.74 -2.66 -11.55
CA VAL A 100 -13.37 -2.44 -12.02
C VAL A 100 -13.44 -1.36 -13.10
N GLY A 101 -13.10 -0.13 -12.74
CA GLY A 101 -12.75 0.89 -13.72
C GLY A 101 -11.47 0.43 -14.42
N ALA A 102 -11.57 0.15 -15.71
CA ALA A 102 -10.42 -0.08 -16.58
C ALA A 102 -9.44 1.10 -16.45
N GLY A 103 -8.28 0.84 -15.86
CA GLY A 103 -7.24 1.84 -15.64
C GLY A 103 -6.39 1.48 -14.43
N PHE A 104 -5.18 0.98 -14.68
CA PHE A 104 -4.06 1.08 -13.73
C PHE A 104 -3.73 2.57 -13.53
N GLY A 105 -4.58 3.25 -12.77
CA GLY A 105 -4.59 4.70 -12.63
C GLY A 105 -5.38 5.06 -11.39
N VAL A 106 -4.83 4.80 -10.22
CA VAL A 106 -5.27 5.50 -9.02
C VAL A 106 -4.75 6.94 -9.17
N SER A 107 -5.56 7.79 -9.79
CA SER A 107 -5.28 9.23 -9.85
C SER A 107 -5.34 9.77 -8.43
N TYR A 108 -4.17 10.10 -7.87
CA TYR A 108 -4.07 10.92 -6.67
C TYR A 108 -4.15 12.39 -7.09
N GLU A 109 -5.36 12.94 -7.08
CA GLU A 109 -5.52 14.40 -7.06
C GLU A 109 -5.34 14.90 -5.63
N TRP A 110 -4.37 15.81 -5.43
CA TRP A 110 -4.04 16.44 -4.15
C TRP A 110 -5.08 17.49 -3.71
#